data_AF-A0A3N5KKR2-F1
#
_entry.id   AF-A0A3N5KKR2-F1
#
_cell.length_a   1.000
_cell.length_b   1.000
_cell.length_c   1.000
_cell.angle_alpha   90.00
_cell.angle_beta   90.00
_cell.angle_gamma   90.00
#
_symmetry.space_group_name_H-M   'P 1'
#
loop_
_entity.id
_entity.type
_entity.pdbx_description
1 polymer ?
#
loop_
_entity_poly.entity_id
_entity_poly.type
_entity_poly.pdbx_seq_one_letter_code
_entity_poly.pdbx_strand_id
1 'polypeptide(L)'
;MATESVTVENPYGLQALWAQGDFIAKGVLILLALMSAYSWFIIFTKWWEQRRLLSQAAEAEKQFWAADNIKSGVGKLTGKGNIFKAIASEAIDAAEHHDTRLSQSVPLHEWIDNVIARGVARIGSALQTQLPFLATTGSTAPFIGLFGTVWGIYHALVAIGVAGQASIDKVAGPVGEALIMTAIGLA
;
A
#
# COMPACT_ATOMS: atom_id res chain seq x y z
N MET A 1 -14.19 3.65 54.70
CA MET A 1 -15.21 3.29 53.69
C MET A 1 -14.49 3.31 52.34
N ALA A 2 -13.93 2.17 51.93
CA ALA A 2 -13.21 2.06 50.67
C ALA A 2 -14.22 1.74 49.57
N THR A 3 -14.31 2.60 48.57
CA THR A 3 -15.03 2.35 47.32
C THR A 3 -14.30 1.24 46.56
N GLU A 4 -14.86 0.03 46.59
CA GLU A 4 -14.48 -1.02 45.64
C GLU A 4 -14.90 -0.57 44.24
N SER A 5 -13.91 -0.24 43.41
CA SER A 5 -14.12 -0.06 41.98
C SER A 5 -14.44 -1.43 41.38
N VAL A 6 -15.72 -1.74 41.22
CA VAL A 6 -16.17 -2.88 40.42
C VAL A 6 -15.68 -2.64 39.00
N THR A 7 -14.59 -3.27 38.62
CA THR A 7 -14.16 -3.35 37.23
C THR A 7 -15.19 -4.18 36.50
N VAL A 8 -16.12 -3.51 35.82
CA VAL A 8 -17.01 -4.16 34.87
C VAL A 8 -16.12 -4.69 33.74
N GLU A 9 -15.68 -5.94 33.85
CA GLU A 9 -15.03 -6.63 32.73
C GLU A 9 -16.02 -6.64 31.58
N ASN A 10 -15.69 -5.91 30.50
CA ASN A 10 -16.55 -5.80 29.34
C ASN A 10 -16.61 -7.18 28.64
N PRO A 11 -17.76 -7.88 28.67
CA PRO A 11 -17.88 -9.23 28.12
C PRO A 11 -17.86 -9.25 26.58
N TYR A 12 -17.73 -8.08 25.93
CA TYR A 12 -17.72 -7.90 24.48
C TYR A 12 -16.43 -7.24 23.96
N GLY A 13 -15.34 -7.23 24.76
CA GLY A 13 -14.04 -6.69 24.34
C GLY A 13 -13.26 -7.61 23.38
N LEU A 14 -12.19 -7.09 22.75
CA LEU A 14 -11.24 -7.87 21.91
C LEU A 14 -10.70 -9.13 22.63
N GLN A 15 -10.65 -9.08 23.96
CA GLN A 15 -10.18 -10.17 24.81
C GLN A 15 -11.23 -11.28 24.98
N ALA A 16 -12.53 -10.93 25.02
CA ALA A 16 -13.64 -11.88 25.00
C ALA A 16 -13.77 -12.54 23.60
N LEU A 17 -13.61 -11.74 22.54
CA LEU A 17 -13.47 -12.20 21.16
C LEU A 17 -12.36 -13.25 20.97
N TRP A 18 -11.23 -13.08 21.64
CA TRP A 18 -10.14 -14.06 21.57
C TRP A 18 -10.42 -15.30 22.42
N ALA A 19 -11.16 -15.18 23.52
CA ALA A 19 -11.49 -16.30 24.39
C ALA A 19 -12.64 -17.18 23.84
N GLN A 20 -13.65 -16.58 23.19
CA GLN A 20 -14.81 -17.28 22.60
C GLN A 20 -14.73 -17.46 21.08
N GLY A 21 -13.85 -16.71 20.41
CA GLY A 21 -13.75 -16.72 18.96
C GLY A 21 -13.29 -18.04 18.38
N ASP A 22 -14.09 -18.52 17.42
CA ASP A 22 -13.84 -19.69 16.59
C ASP A 22 -12.51 -19.56 15.82
N PHE A 23 -11.87 -20.67 15.48
CA PHE A 23 -10.53 -20.68 14.85
C PHE A 23 -10.49 -19.83 13.57
N ILE A 24 -11.58 -19.85 12.80
CA ILE A 24 -11.72 -19.08 11.56
C ILE A 24 -11.81 -17.57 11.82
N ALA A 25 -12.54 -17.14 12.86
CA ALA A 25 -12.66 -15.72 13.21
C ALA A 25 -11.29 -15.12 13.57
N LYS A 26 -10.49 -15.85 14.35
CA LYS A 26 -9.10 -15.47 14.68
C LYS A 26 -8.22 -15.40 13.44
N GLY A 27 -8.35 -16.37 12.53
CA GLY A 27 -7.63 -16.37 11.25
C GLY A 27 -7.93 -15.14 10.39
N VAL A 28 -9.22 -14.78 10.27
CA VAL A 28 -9.66 -13.59 9.54
C VAL A 28 -9.10 -12.30 10.16
N LEU A 29 -9.18 -12.17 11.49
CA LEU A 29 -8.62 -11.01 12.20
C LEU A 29 -7.11 -10.86 12.01
N ILE A 30 -6.36 -11.96 12.13
CA ILE A 30 -4.91 -11.95 11.92
C ILE A 30 -4.57 -11.57 10.48
N LEU A 31 -5.29 -12.13 9.50
CA LEU A 31 -5.11 -11.81 8.09
C LEU A 31 -5.33 -10.32 7.81
N LEU A 32 -6.44 -9.75 8.29
CA LEU A 32 -6.74 -8.32 8.14
C LEU A 32 -5.69 -7.44 8.83
N ALA A 33 -5.24 -7.83 10.02
CA ALA A 33 -4.18 -7.10 10.73
C ALA A 33 -2.84 -7.11 9.96
N LEU A 34 -2.46 -8.25 9.38
CA LEU A 34 -1.25 -8.36 8.55
C LEU A 34 -1.37 -7.51 7.27
N MET A 35 -2.53 -7.54 6.61
CA MET A 35 -2.81 -6.71 5.43
C MET A 35 -2.73 -5.22 5.76
N SER A 36 -3.26 -4.81 6.91
CA SER A 36 -3.18 -3.42 7.40
C SER A 36 -1.73 -3.00 7.68
N ALA A 37 -0.98 -3.81 8.43
CA ALA A 37 0.42 -3.53 8.74
C ALA A 37 1.30 -3.41 7.49
N TYR A 38 1.11 -4.30 6.52
CA TYR A 38 1.85 -4.27 5.26
C TYR A 38 1.44 -3.11 4.36
N SER A 39 0.16 -2.71 4.37
CA SER A 39 -0.31 -1.51 3.67
C SER A 39 0.37 -0.24 4.22
N TRP A 40 0.45 -0.09 5.55
CA TRP A 40 1.18 1.00 6.18
C TRP A 40 2.66 1.02 5.81
N PHE A 41 3.32 -0.15 5.78
CA PHE A 41 4.71 -0.27 5.34
C PHE A 41 4.90 0.26 3.90
N ILE A 42 4.01 -0.09 2.97
CA ILE A 42 4.05 0.42 1.60
C ILE A 42 3.77 1.93 1.55
N ILE A 43 2.80 2.44 2.33
CA ILE A 43 2.49 3.88 2.38
C ILE A 43 3.72 4.67 2.80
N PHE A 44 4.42 4.27 3.87
CA PHE A 44 5.61 4.96 4.34
C PHE A 44 6.76 4.92 3.33
N THR A 45 7.03 3.74 2.75
CA THR A 45 8.10 3.60 1.74
C THR A 45 7.84 4.45 0.51
N LYS A 46 6.59 4.46 0.00
CA LYS A 46 6.18 5.30 -1.14
C LYS A 46 6.21 6.79 -0.84
N TRP A 47 5.83 7.18 0.37
CA TRP A 47 5.89 8.58 0.81
C TRP A 47 7.32 9.10 0.85
N TRP A 48 8.27 8.31 1.35
CA TRP A 48 9.70 8.67 1.31
C TRP A 48 10.25 8.72 -0.10
N GLU A 49 9.91 7.74 -0.95
CA GLU A 49 10.31 7.71 -2.36
C GLU A 49 9.81 8.98 -3.10
N GLN A 50 8.54 9.33 -2.93
CA GLN A 50 7.94 10.51 -3.54
C GLN A 50 8.54 11.82 -3.02
N ARG A 51 8.80 11.93 -1.72
CA ARG A 51 9.49 13.10 -1.15
C ARG A 51 10.90 13.25 -1.71
N ARG A 52 11.64 12.15 -1.84
CA ARG A 52 12.98 12.15 -2.44
C ARG A 52 12.93 12.61 -3.88
N LEU A 53 11.95 12.16 -4.66
CA LEU A 53 11.77 12.57 -6.06
C LEU A 53 11.43 14.04 -6.21
N LEU A 54 10.52 14.56 -5.38
CA LEU A 54 10.18 15.98 -5.39
C LEU A 54 11.39 16.85 -5.03
N SER A 55 12.21 16.41 -4.08
CA SER A 55 13.46 17.09 -3.75
C SER A 55 14.44 17.09 -4.93
N GLN A 56 14.60 15.95 -5.63
CA GLN A 56 15.45 15.87 -6.82
C GLN A 56 14.93 16.73 -7.97
N ALA A 57 13.61 16.82 -8.14
CA ALA A 57 12.98 17.66 -9.14
C ALA A 57 13.27 19.13 -8.87
N ALA A 58 13.15 19.58 -7.62
CA ALA A 58 13.47 20.94 -7.22
C ALA A 58 14.97 21.30 -7.39
N GLU A 59 15.86 20.33 -7.15
CA GLU A 59 17.30 20.50 -7.41
C GLU A 59 17.58 20.61 -8.91
N ALA A 60 16.97 19.75 -9.72
CA ALA A 60 17.08 19.81 -11.17
C ALA A 60 16.54 21.15 -11.71
N GLU A 61 15.39 21.60 -11.21
CA GLU A 61 14.81 22.86 -11.64
C GLU A 61 15.76 24.05 -11.43
N LYS A 62 16.41 24.11 -10.27
CA LYS A 62 17.31 25.20 -9.90
C LYS A 62 18.71 25.10 -10.51
N GLN A 63 19.27 23.89 -10.59
CA GLN A 63 20.68 23.71 -10.93
C GLN A 63 20.91 23.29 -12.38
N PHE A 64 20.02 22.45 -12.94
CA PHE A 64 20.15 21.96 -14.31
C PHE A 64 19.76 23.05 -15.32
N TRP A 65 18.61 23.71 -15.14
CA TRP A 65 18.16 24.76 -16.06
C TRP A 65 18.94 26.07 -15.94
N ALA A 66 19.63 26.30 -14.81
CA ALA A 66 20.53 27.44 -14.64
C ALA A 66 21.96 27.17 -15.16
N ALA A 67 22.24 26.01 -15.74
CA ALA A 67 23.55 25.68 -16.27
C ALA A 67 23.73 26.14 -17.72
N ASP A 68 24.95 26.53 -18.07
CA ASP A 68 25.28 27.06 -19.41
C ASP A 68 25.22 25.98 -20.51
N ASN A 69 25.31 24.70 -20.14
CA ASN A 69 25.21 23.58 -21.06
C ASN A 69 24.71 22.31 -20.35
N ILE A 70 24.16 21.38 -21.13
CA ILE A 70 23.51 20.16 -20.64
C ILE A 70 24.49 19.26 -19.86
N LYS A 71 25.74 19.08 -20.33
CA LYS A 71 26.76 18.28 -19.64
C LYS A 71 27.12 18.85 -18.26
N SER A 72 27.27 20.18 -18.16
CA SER A 72 27.48 20.90 -16.90
C SER A 72 26.26 20.77 -15.97
N GLY A 73 25.04 20.87 -16.53
CA GLY A 73 23.79 20.66 -15.81
C GLY A 73 23.72 19.27 -15.16
N VAL A 74 24.02 18.20 -15.91
CA VAL A 74 24.07 16.82 -15.37
C VAL A 74 25.16 16.65 -14.32
N GLY A 75 26.30 17.31 -14.50
CA GLY A 75 27.41 17.32 -13.53
C GLY A 75 27.04 17.95 -12.19
N LYS A 76 26.21 19.00 -12.20
CA LYS A 76 25.73 19.69 -10.99
C LYS A 76 24.71 18.86 -10.18
N LEU A 77 23.96 17.96 -10.82
CA LEU A 77 23.01 17.09 -10.12
C LEU A 77 23.74 16.14 -9.16
N THR A 78 23.49 16.31 -7.86
CA THR A 78 24.10 15.52 -6.80
C THR A 78 23.25 14.31 -6.41
N GLY A 79 23.88 13.30 -5.78
CA GLY A 79 23.21 12.10 -5.25
C GLY A 79 23.36 10.84 -6.11
N LYS A 80 23.86 9.76 -5.50
CA LYS A 80 23.85 8.40 -6.11
C LYS A 80 22.40 7.94 -6.24
N GLY A 81 21.88 7.90 -7.48
CA GLY A 81 20.48 7.55 -7.77
C GLY A 81 19.54 8.75 -7.99
N ASN A 82 20.07 9.90 -8.41
CA ASN A 82 19.22 10.99 -8.92
C ASN A 82 18.61 10.57 -10.26
N ILE A 83 17.28 10.54 -10.33
CA ILE A 83 16.56 10.01 -11.48
C ILE A 83 16.68 10.95 -12.69
N PHE A 84 16.62 12.27 -12.47
CA PHE A 84 16.81 13.26 -13.53
C PHE A 84 18.20 13.19 -14.13
N LYS A 85 19.21 12.95 -13.29
CA LYS A 85 20.58 12.71 -13.75
C LYS A 85 20.68 11.50 -14.67
N ALA A 86 20.04 10.39 -14.31
CA ALA A 86 20.05 9.17 -15.09
C ALA A 86 19.39 9.34 -16.47
N ILE A 87 18.23 10.00 -16.55
CA ILE A 87 17.57 10.29 -17.83
C ILE A 87 18.43 11.22 -18.69
N ALA A 88 18.96 12.28 -18.09
CA ALA A 88 19.76 13.26 -18.82
C ALA A 88 21.09 12.67 -19.31
N SER A 89 21.76 11.81 -18.53
CA SER A 89 22.95 11.09 -18.98
C SER A 89 22.62 10.10 -20.11
N GLU A 90 21.52 9.37 -20.00
CA GLU A 90 21.08 8.42 -21.03
C GLU A 90 20.73 9.13 -22.35
N ALA A 91 20.15 10.33 -22.28
CA ALA A 91 19.89 11.17 -23.44
C ALA A 91 21.17 11.73 -24.09
N ILE A 92 22.16 12.14 -23.29
CA ILE A 92 23.48 12.58 -23.79
C ILE A 92 24.19 11.42 -24.48
N ASP A 93 24.26 10.26 -23.83
CA ASP A 93 24.88 9.06 -24.38
C ASP A 93 24.20 8.64 -25.69
N ALA A 94 22.87 8.71 -25.74
CA ALA A 94 22.10 8.42 -26.95
C ALA A 94 22.35 9.41 -28.10
N ALA A 95 22.59 10.68 -27.79
CA ALA A 95 22.95 11.69 -28.79
C ALA A 95 24.37 11.47 -29.35
N GLU A 96 25.32 11.06 -28.50
CA GLU A 96 26.70 10.77 -28.91
C GLU A 96 26.81 9.49 -29.76
N HIS A 97 25.93 8.51 -29.56
CA HIS A 97 25.92 7.23 -30.30
C HIS A 97 24.93 7.19 -31.48
N HIS A 98 24.36 8.33 -31.89
CA HIS A 98 23.39 8.43 -32.97
C HIS A 98 23.97 8.10 -34.38
N ASP A 99 25.28 7.94 -34.51
CA ASP A 99 25.95 7.65 -35.79
C ASP A 99 26.05 6.14 -36.15
N THR A 100 25.37 5.26 -35.41
CA THR A 100 25.31 3.84 -35.77
C THR A 100 24.31 3.59 -36.92
N ARG A 101 24.60 2.63 -37.82
CA ARG A 101 23.86 2.40 -39.08
C ARG A 101 22.33 2.19 -38.95
N LEU A 102 21.82 1.90 -37.75
CA LEU A 102 20.39 1.74 -37.47
C LEU A 102 19.72 3.03 -36.96
N SER A 103 20.45 3.99 -36.39
CA SER A 103 19.92 5.25 -35.87
C SER A 103 19.88 6.38 -36.91
N GLN A 104 20.59 6.24 -38.04
CA GLN A 104 20.55 7.21 -39.15
C GLN A 104 19.20 7.30 -39.88
N SER A 105 18.30 6.32 -39.70
CA SER A 105 16.96 6.33 -40.29
C SER A 105 15.97 7.21 -39.53
N VAL A 106 16.29 7.62 -38.30
CA VAL A 106 15.44 8.44 -37.43
C VAL A 106 16.16 9.77 -37.15
N PRO A 107 15.50 10.92 -37.32
CA PRO A 107 16.06 12.22 -36.95
C PRO A 107 16.57 12.23 -35.51
N LEU A 108 17.72 12.86 -35.26
CA LEU A 108 18.35 12.91 -33.92
C LEU A 108 17.38 13.39 -32.82
N HIS A 109 16.55 14.40 -33.12
CA HIS A 109 15.59 14.90 -32.14
C HIS A 109 14.57 13.80 -31.73
N GLU A 110 14.02 13.07 -32.70
CA GLU A 110 13.02 12.03 -32.47
C GLU A 110 13.64 10.85 -31.72
N TRP A 111 14.91 10.55 -31.99
CA TRP A 111 15.66 9.56 -31.23
C TRP A 111 15.82 9.94 -29.75
N ILE A 112 16.24 11.18 -29.48
CA ILE A 112 16.42 11.70 -28.11
C ILE A 112 15.08 11.76 -27.37
N ASP A 113 14.02 12.26 -28.02
CA ASP A 113 12.67 12.32 -27.47
C ASP A 113 12.19 10.93 -27.02
N ASN A 114 12.41 9.92 -27.86
CA ASN A 114 12.08 8.53 -27.54
C ASN A 114 12.90 7.97 -26.37
N VAL A 115 14.19 8.31 -26.26
CA VAL A 115 15.04 7.88 -25.13
C VAL A 115 14.53 8.48 -23.82
N ILE A 116 14.24 9.78 -23.81
CA ILE A 116 13.70 10.48 -22.65
C ILE A 116 12.33 9.89 -22.27
N ALA A 117 11.43 9.71 -23.24
CA ALA A 117 10.10 9.14 -23.01
C ALA A 117 10.18 7.73 -22.41
N ARG A 118 11.07 6.87 -22.91
CA ARG A 118 11.33 5.54 -22.32
C ARG A 118 11.87 5.63 -20.90
N GLY A 119 12.79 6.56 -20.65
CA GLY A 119 13.32 6.84 -19.32
C GLY A 119 12.19 7.18 -18.35
N VAL A 120 11.37 8.17 -18.70
CA VAL A 120 10.20 8.61 -17.90
C VAL A 120 9.22 7.46 -17.67
N ALA A 121 8.90 6.68 -18.70
CA ALA A 121 7.99 5.54 -18.59
C ALA A 121 8.50 4.46 -17.62
N ARG A 122 9.80 4.13 -17.69
CA ARG A 122 10.46 3.17 -16.78
C ARG A 122 10.39 3.64 -15.34
N ILE A 123 10.63 4.93 -15.08
CA ILE A 123 10.53 5.52 -13.74
C ILE A 123 9.08 5.51 -13.25
N GLY A 124 8.13 5.89 -14.11
CA GLY A 124 6.70 5.84 -13.80
C GLY A 124 6.26 4.43 -13.41
N SER A 125 6.70 3.42 -14.15
CA SER A 125 6.44 2.01 -13.82
C SER A 125 7.07 1.59 -12.48
N ALA A 126 8.32 1.97 -12.22
CA ALA A 126 8.98 1.70 -10.94
C ALA A 126 8.20 2.32 -9.77
N LEU A 127 7.71 3.56 -9.92
CA LEU A 127 6.91 4.25 -8.91
C LEU A 127 5.56 3.59 -8.65
N GLN A 128 4.98 2.94 -9.65
CA GLN A 128 3.73 2.20 -9.52
C GLN A 128 3.90 0.84 -8.83
N THR A 129 5.12 0.33 -8.69
CA THR A 129 5.37 -0.94 -7.99
C THR A 129 4.77 -0.89 -6.58
N GLN A 130 4.15 -1.99 -6.12
CA GLN A 130 3.42 -2.12 -4.85
C GLN A 130 2.07 -1.38 -4.75
N LEU A 131 1.76 -0.38 -5.59
CA LEU A 131 0.44 0.27 -5.58
C LEU A 131 -0.71 -0.70 -5.91
N PRO A 132 -0.56 -1.68 -6.83
CA PRO A 132 -1.59 -2.69 -7.07
C PRO A 132 -1.95 -3.47 -5.81
N PHE A 133 -0.98 -3.74 -4.93
CA PHE A 133 -1.26 -4.45 -3.67
C PHE A 133 -2.18 -3.64 -2.76
N LEU A 134 -1.96 -2.33 -2.64
CA LEU A 134 -2.85 -1.43 -1.88
C LEU A 134 -4.24 -1.39 -2.48
N ALA A 135 -4.33 -1.31 -3.82
CA ALA A 135 -5.61 -1.29 -4.52
C ALA A 135 -6.39 -2.60 -4.29
N THR A 136 -5.73 -3.75 -4.42
CA THR A 136 -6.35 -5.05 -4.16
C THR A 136 -6.74 -5.20 -2.70
N THR A 137 -5.87 -4.83 -1.76
CA THR A 137 -6.13 -4.91 -0.32
C THR A 137 -7.32 -4.04 0.08
N GLY A 138 -7.37 -2.79 -0.37
CA GLY A 138 -8.49 -1.88 -0.10
C GLY A 138 -9.81 -2.36 -0.70
N SER A 139 -9.78 -3.05 -1.84
CA SER A 139 -11.00 -3.62 -2.44
C SER A 139 -11.41 -4.97 -1.83
N THR A 140 -10.49 -5.76 -1.28
CA THR A 140 -10.77 -7.14 -0.82
C THR A 140 -10.98 -7.25 0.68
N ALA A 141 -10.37 -6.36 1.48
CA ALA A 141 -10.54 -6.35 2.94
C ALA A 141 -12.01 -6.29 3.40
N PRO A 142 -12.92 -5.52 2.77
CA PRO A 142 -14.33 -5.51 3.16
C PRO A 142 -15.01 -6.87 2.98
N PHE A 143 -14.64 -7.61 1.92
CA PHE A 143 -15.18 -8.95 1.66
C PHE A 143 -14.64 -9.98 2.63
N ILE A 144 -13.37 -9.84 3.03
CA ILE A 144 -12.75 -10.69 4.07
C ILE A 144 -13.43 -10.45 5.42
N GLY A 145 -13.70 -9.19 5.78
CA GLY A 145 -14.47 -8.84 6.97
C GLY A 145 -15.90 -9.41 6.93
N LEU A 146 -16.61 -9.20 5.81
CA LEU A 146 -17.95 -9.76 5.59
C LEU A 146 -17.96 -11.29 5.73
N PHE A 147 -16.99 -11.99 5.15
CA PHE A 147 -16.83 -13.44 5.31
C PHE A 147 -16.72 -13.84 6.78
N GLY A 148 -15.90 -13.14 7.56
CA GLY A 148 -15.81 -13.35 9.01
C GLY A 148 -17.17 -13.26 9.69
N THR A 149 -17.97 -12.26 9.34
CA THR A 149 -19.30 -12.05 9.94
C THR A 149 -20.27 -13.16 9.59
N VAL A 150 -20.29 -13.59 8.33
CA VAL A 150 -21.15 -14.68 7.85
C VAL A 150 -20.79 -15.97 8.58
N TRP A 151 -19.50 -16.25 8.73
CA TRP A 151 -19.02 -17.40 9.48
C TRP A 151 -19.42 -17.34 10.96
N GLY A 152 -19.22 -16.21 11.62
CA GLY A 152 -19.57 -16.02 13.04
C GLY A 152 -21.06 -16.21 13.30
N ILE A 153 -21.92 -15.63 12.46
CA ILE A 153 -23.38 -15.80 12.55
C ILE A 153 -23.77 -17.25 12.26
N TYR A 154 -23.18 -17.89 11.26
CA TYR A 154 -23.43 -19.30 10.95
C TYR A 154 -23.11 -20.20 12.15
N HIS A 155 -21.93 -20.05 12.76
CA HIS A 155 -21.53 -20.84 13.92
C HIS A 155 -22.48 -20.62 15.12
N ALA A 156 -22.88 -19.36 15.35
CA ALA A 156 -23.83 -19.02 16.40
C ALA A 156 -25.20 -19.71 16.20
N LEU A 157 -25.72 -19.68 14.97
CA LEU A 157 -27.00 -20.32 14.63
C LEU A 157 -26.94 -21.85 14.76
N VAL A 158 -25.84 -22.48 14.38
CA VAL A 158 -25.61 -23.91 14.56
C VAL A 158 -25.62 -24.28 16.04
N ALA A 159 -24.92 -23.51 16.89
CA ALA A 159 -24.87 -23.75 18.33
C ALA A 159 -26.27 -23.64 18.99
N ILE A 160 -27.07 -22.66 18.59
CA ILE A 160 -28.46 -22.49 19.06
C ILE A 160 -29.33 -23.67 18.59
N GLY A 161 -29.18 -24.10 17.34
CA GLY A 161 -29.90 -25.24 16.77
C GLY A 161 -29.63 -26.54 17.51
N VAL A 162 -28.38 -26.78 17.93
CA VAL A 162 -27.99 -27.94 18.73
C VAL A 162 -28.51 -27.85 20.17
N ALA A 163 -28.48 -26.65 20.78
CA ALA A 163 -28.92 -26.44 22.15
C ALA A 163 -30.46 -26.53 22.35
N GLY A 164 -31.25 -26.38 21.28
CA GLY A 164 -32.70 -26.52 21.29
C GLY A 164 -33.47 -25.40 22.01
N GLN A 165 -32.77 -24.42 22.62
CA GLN A 165 -33.34 -23.23 23.23
C GLN A 165 -32.70 -21.98 22.63
N ALA A 166 -33.51 -21.15 21.98
CA ALA A 166 -33.10 -19.82 21.56
C ALA A 166 -33.34 -18.83 22.71
N SER A 167 -32.28 -18.35 23.35
CA SER A 167 -32.33 -17.19 24.24
C SER A 167 -31.43 -16.07 23.71
N ILE A 168 -31.87 -14.81 23.87
CA ILE A 168 -31.13 -13.63 23.38
C ILE A 168 -29.70 -13.59 23.95
N ASP A 169 -29.53 -13.99 25.21
CA ASP A 169 -28.23 -14.03 25.88
C ASP A 169 -27.24 -14.99 25.20
N LYS A 170 -27.73 -16.02 24.50
CA LYS A 170 -26.89 -16.97 23.74
C LYS A 170 -26.54 -16.48 22.34
N VAL A 171 -27.25 -15.47 21.82
CA VAL A 171 -27.07 -14.94 20.46
C VAL A 171 -26.31 -13.62 20.45
N ALA A 172 -26.50 -12.78 21.47
CA ALA A 172 -26.00 -11.41 21.50
C ALA A 172 -24.46 -11.31 21.44
N GLY A 173 -23.74 -12.20 22.16
CA GLY A 173 -22.28 -12.26 22.12
C GLY A 173 -21.74 -12.60 20.72
N PRO A 174 -22.00 -13.82 20.20
CA PRO A 174 -21.48 -14.25 18.90
C PRO A 174 -21.85 -13.34 17.72
N VAL A 175 -23.04 -12.73 17.75
CA VAL A 175 -23.46 -11.77 16.70
C VAL A 175 -22.72 -10.45 16.83
N GLY A 176 -22.51 -9.93 18.04
CA GLY A 176 -21.68 -8.73 18.25
C GLY A 176 -20.24 -8.94 17.78
N GLU A 177 -19.66 -10.11 18.08
CA GLU A 177 -18.34 -10.53 17.62
C GLU A 177 -18.25 -10.57 16.09
N ALA A 178 -19.27 -11.13 15.44
CA ALA A 178 -19.37 -11.16 14.00
C ALA A 178 -19.34 -9.73 13.43
N LEU A 179 -20.14 -8.80 13.94
CA LEU A 179 -20.21 -7.43 13.40
C LEU A 179 -18.86 -6.67 13.48
N ILE A 180 -18.05 -6.93 14.50
CA ILE A 180 -16.72 -6.33 14.65
C ILE A 180 -15.79 -6.74 13.49
N MET A 181 -15.92 -7.95 12.93
CA MET A 181 -15.08 -8.39 11.81
C MET A 181 -15.32 -7.57 10.52
N THR A 182 -16.55 -7.18 10.21
CA THR A 182 -16.80 -6.23 9.10
C THR A 182 -16.24 -4.85 9.42
N ALA A 183 -16.42 -4.37 10.65
CA ALA A 183 -15.90 -3.06 11.04
C ALA A 183 -14.38 -2.98 10.86
N ILE A 184 -13.65 -4.06 11.20
CA ILE A 184 -12.21 -4.16 10.98
C ILE A 184 -11.86 -4.31 9.50
N GLY A 185 -12.66 -5.04 8.71
CA GLY A 185 -12.45 -5.14 7.25
C GLY A 185 -12.64 -3.83 6.49
N LEU A 186 -13.33 -2.85 7.09
CA LEU A 186 -13.51 -1.49 6.55
C LEU A 186 -12.45 -0.48 7.02
N ALA A 187 -11.67 -0.82 8.05
CA ALA A 187 -10.69 0.06 8.68
C ALA A 187 -9.31 -0.04 8.03
#